data_AF-A0A2V6IWI7-F1
#
_entry.id   AF-A0A2V6IWI7-F1
#
_cell.length_a   1.000
_cell.length_b   1.000
_cell.length_c   1.000
_cell.angle_alpha   90.00
_cell.angle_beta   90.00
_cell.angle_gamma   90.00
#
_symmetry.space_group_name_H-M   'P 1'
#
loop_
_entity.id
_entity.type
_entity.pdbx_description
1 polymer ?
#
loop_
_entity_poly.entity_id
_entity_poly.type
_entity_poly.pdbx_seq_one_letter_code
_entity_poly.pdbx_strand_id
1 'polypeptide(L)'
;LASVFLVSIPHTLINLVGVTLRVESAKPTFAGDDVCLPVEIMNSSRATRYGIELVLADSYKRRERLDCIPRESAARLTLRFSAHRRGEHKIGTLDLTSCYPLGFVRASKRFVSNQSYVVYPRPAGNPQLPTNGSRFADNWVQQGIGHGDDFAGVRAYVPGESQRNIDWKAVARGQPLMTKQFAAETKGAVYLDFFELRLADVEERLSQLTLWVIEAERIRQPYGLRLPGTEISPGLGQMHFHYCLRALSLFRPADV
;
A
#
# COMPACT_ATOMS: atom_id res chain seq x y z
N LEU A 1 35.62 2.96 40.50
CA LEU A 1 35.30 3.25 39.08
C LEU A 1 35.62 2.05 38.17
N ALA A 2 36.80 1.44 38.23
CA ALA A 2 37.16 0.27 37.40
C ALA A 2 36.19 -0.94 37.52
N SER A 3 35.65 -1.21 38.71
CA SER A 3 34.68 -2.29 38.96
C SER A 3 33.37 -2.16 38.17
N VAL A 4 32.93 -0.92 37.90
CA VAL A 4 31.69 -0.65 37.17
C VAL A 4 31.85 -0.98 35.68
N PHE A 5 33.03 -0.73 35.12
CA PHE A 5 33.36 -1.09 33.73
C PHE A 5 33.45 -2.60 33.51
N LEU A 6 34.05 -3.33 34.45
CA LEU A 6 34.20 -4.79 34.39
C LEU A 6 32.83 -5.50 34.29
N VAL A 7 31.79 -4.97 34.91
CA VAL A 7 30.45 -5.56 34.86
C VAL A 7 29.64 -5.04 33.67
N SER A 8 29.71 -3.74 33.36
CA SER A 8 28.86 -3.13 32.32
C SER A 8 29.22 -3.56 30.90
N ILE A 9 30.51 -3.68 30.57
CA ILE A 9 30.93 -3.94 29.18
C ILE A 9 30.46 -5.32 28.69
N PRO A 10 30.68 -6.43 29.43
CA PRO A 10 30.17 -7.74 29.02
C PRO A 10 28.63 -7.77 28.90
N HIS A 11 27.92 -7.10 29.82
CA HIS A 11 26.46 -7.00 29.76
C HIS A 11 25.99 -6.32 28.48
N THR A 12 26.63 -5.21 28.08
CA THR A 12 26.32 -4.53 26.81
C THR A 12 26.55 -5.43 25.60
N LEU A 13 27.70 -6.11 25.54
CA LEU A 13 28.06 -6.95 24.38
C LEU A 13 27.13 -8.16 24.22
N ILE A 14 26.66 -8.74 25.33
CA ILE A 14 25.76 -9.91 25.32
C ILE A 14 24.29 -9.50 25.20
N ASN A 15 23.94 -8.21 25.34
CA ASN A 15 22.55 -7.76 25.36
C ASN A 15 21.79 -8.02 24.04
N LEU A 16 22.50 -8.10 22.90
CA LEU A 16 21.92 -8.41 21.59
C LEU A 16 21.97 -9.90 21.24
N VAL A 17 22.53 -10.75 22.09
CA VAL A 17 22.61 -12.20 21.86
C VAL A 17 21.23 -12.82 21.98
N GLY A 18 20.83 -13.63 20.99
CA GLY A 18 19.49 -14.22 20.94
C GLY A 18 18.38 -13.24 20.54
N VAL A 19 18.73 -12.00 20.19
CA VAL A 19 17.79 -11.04 19.59
C VAL A 19 17.79 -11.21 18.07
N THR A 20 16.63 -11.47 17.50
CA THR A 20 16.39 -11.54 16.06
C THR A 20 15.35 -10.51 15.65
N LEU A 21 15.35 -10.20 14.36
CA LEU A 21 14.51 -9.16 13.78
C LEU A 21 13.76 -9.75 12.59
N ARG A 22 12.46 -9.48 12.53
CA ARG A 22 11.60 -9.80 11.40
C ARG A 22 10.96 -8.51 10.90
N VAL A 23 11.21 -8.21 9.64
CA VAL A 23 10.59 -7.09 8.94
C VAL A 23 9.26 -7.54 8.37
N GLU A 24 8.21 -6.74 8.53
CA GLU A 24 6.93 -6.95 7.84
C GLU A 24 6.83 -6.04 6.62
N SER A 25 5.99 -6.42 5.65
CA SER A 25 5.79 -5.62 4.44
C SER A 25 5.27 -4.22 4.77
N ALA A 26 5.99 -3.19 4.34
CA ALA A 26 5.49 -1.82 4.42
C ALA A 26 4.31 -1.61 3.47
N LYS A 27 3.29 -0.91 3.95
CA LYS A 27 2.17 -0.49 3.10
C LYS A 27 2.67 0.56 2.09
N PRO A 28 2.21 0.53 0.84
CA PRO A 28 2.53 1.59 -0.12
C PRO A 28 2.08 2.96 0.38
N THR A 29 2.89 3.99 0.14
CA THR A 29 2.62 5.39 0.52
C THR A 29 2.85 6.31 -0.66
N PHE A 30 2.36 7.56 -0.59
CA PHE A 30 2.63 8.56 -1.63
C PHE A 30 3.99 9.24 -1.40
N ALA A 31 4.60 9.72 -2.48
CA ALA A 31 5.84 10.47 -2.41
C ALA A 31 5.64 11.76 -1.59
N GLY A 32 6.49 11.95 -0.58
CA GLY A 32 6.38 13.03 0.41
C GLY A 32 5.81 12.59 1.75
N ASP A 33 5.17 11.43 1.82
CA ASP A 33 4.66 10.87 3.09
C ASP A 33 5.70 10.00 3.79
N ASP A 34 5.47 9.75 5.08
CA ASP A 34 6.26 8.82 5.88
C ASP A 34 5.83 7.37 5.61
N VAL A 35 6.79 6.54 5.24
CA VAL A 35 6.67 5.08 5.18
C VAL A 35 6.61 4.53 6.60
N CYS A 36 5.61 3.70 6.86
CA CYS A 36 5.50 2.96 8.12
C CYS A 36 5.95 1.52 7.90
N LEU A 37 7.07 1.14 8.51
CA LEU A 37 7.65 -0.19 8.44
C LEU A 37 7.46 -0.90 9.80
N PRO A 38 6.51 -1.84 9.89
CA PRO A 38 6.37 -2.66 11.10
C PRO A 38 7.55 -3.62 11.21
N VAL A 39 8.13 -3.68 12.40
CA VAL A 39 9.24 -4.57 12.71
C VAL A 39 8.94 -5.31 14.01
N GLU A 40 9.08 -6.63 13.96
CA GLU A 40 8.98 -7.50 15.12
C GLU A 40 10.38 -7.88 15.58
N ILE A 41 10.69 -7.59 16.84
CA ILE A 41 11.96 -7.94 17.48
C ILE A 41 11.67 -9.08 18.45
N MET A 42 12.34 -10.20 18.24
CA MET A 42 12.17 -11.41 19.04
C MET A 42 13.37 -11.60 19.96
N ASN A 43 13.09 -11.86 21.23
CA ASN A 43 14.09 -12.27 22.20
C ASN A 43 13.94 -13.76 22.49
N SER A 44 14.78 -14.59 21.86
CA SER A 44 14.78 -16.05 22.09
C SER A 44 15.66 -16.46 23.28
N SER A 45 16.19 -15.51 24.04
CA SER A 45 17.03 -15.80 25.21
C SER A 45 16.23 -15.90 26.49
N ARG A 46 16.78 -16.60 27.49
CA ARG A 46 16.21 -16.72 28.85
C ARG A 46 16.36 -15.47 29.72
N ALA A 47 17.02 -14.43 29.20
CA ALA A 47 17.23 -13.15 29.87
C ALA A 47 16.39 -12.05 29.23
N THR A 48 15.88 -11.11 30.04
CA THR A 48 15.25 -9.89 29.53
C THR A 48 16.30 -9.00 28.90
N ARG A 49 15.99 -8.41 27.74
CA ARG A 49 16.87 -7.44 27.07
C ARG A 49 16.34 -6.03 27.27
N TYR A 50 17.25 -5.08 27.45
CA TYR A 50 16.91 -3.70 27.78
C TYR A 50 17.55 -2.71 26.83
N GLY A 51 16.92 -1.55 26.64
CA GLY A 51 17.48 -0.44 25.87
C GLY A 51 17.95 -0.86 24.48
N ILE A 52 17.06 -1.51 23.72
CA ILE A 52 17.29 -1.88 22.33
C ILE A 52 16.79 -0.74 21.45
N GLU A 53 17.67 -0.23 20.59
CA GLU A 53 17.35 0.77 19.59
C GLU A 53 17.39 0.12 18.21
N LEU A 54 16.39 0.39 17.38
CA LEU A 54 16.35 0.00 15.99
C LEU A 54 16.56 1.23 15.11
N VAL A 55 17.51 1.14 14.19
CA VAL A 55 17.91 2.22 13.29
C VAL A 55 17.91 1.71 11.85
N LEU A 56 17.42 2.55 10.93
CA LEU A 56 17.59 2.33 9.49
C LEU A 56 18.95 2.91 9.07
N ALA A 57 19.86 2.09 8.54
CA ALA A 57 21.25 2.50 8.27
C ALA A 57 21.34 3.68 7.30
N ASP A 58 20.51 3.68 6.25
CA ASP A 58 20.47 4.76 5.25
C ASP A 58 19.82 6.04 5.78
N SER A 59 19.30 6.03 7.01
CA SER A 59 18.60 7.14 7.64
C SER A 59 18.91 7.18 9.14
N TYR A 60 20.17 7.45 9.49
CA TYR A 60 20.67 7.59 10.88
C TYR A 60 19.87 8.57 11.78
N LYS A 61 18.94 9.35 11.22
CA LYS A 61 18.09 10.29 11.95
C LYS A 61 16.80 9.66 12.51
N ARG A 62 16.40 8.47 12.07
CA ARG A 62 15.15 7.80 12.51
C ARG A 62 15.49 6.56 13.32
N ARG A 63 15.15 6.60 14.61
CA ARG A 63 15.39 5.53 15.57
C ARG A 63 14.12 5.26 16.35
N GLU A 64 13.84 4.00 16.59
CA GLU A 64 12.79 3.56 17.52
C GLU A 64 13.45 2.80 18.66
N ARG A 65 12.95 2.99 19.88
CA ARG A 65 13.56 2.42 21.08
C ARG A 65 12.56 1.57 21.84
N LEU A 66 13.03 0.40 22.26
CA LEU A 66 12.36 -0.48 23.20
C LEU A 66 13.15 -0.48 24.51
N ASP A 67 12.50 -0.09 25.59
CA ASP A 67 13.14 -0.08 26.91
C ASP A 67 13.34 -1.49 27.45
N CYS A 68 12.42 -2.41 27.18
CA CYS A 68 12.56 -3.81 27.55
C CYS A 68 11.87 -4.77 26.56
N ILE A 69 12.47 -5.94 26.39
CA ILE A 69 11.87 -7.11 25.75
C ILE A 69 12.04 -8.27 26.72
N PRO A 70 10.96 -8.78 27.34
CA PRO A 70 11.01 -9.93 28.24
C PRO A 70 11.70 -11.15 27.61
N ARG A 71 12.12 -12.09 28.47
CA ARG A 71 12.65 -13.38 28.02
C ARG A 71 11.61 -14.12 27.16
N GLU A 72 12.07 -14.79 26.13
CA GLU A 72 11.24 -15.66 25.27
C GLU A 72 9.98 -14.95 24.72
N SER A 73 10.06 -13.64 24.48
CA SER A 73 8.94 -12.83 23.99
C SER A 73 9.31 -12.04 22.73
N ALA A 74 8.29 -11.48 22.08
CA ALA A 74 8.47 -10.56 20.96
C ALA A 74 7.87 -9.19 21.29
N ALA A 75 8.45 -8.15 20.70
CA ALA A 75 7.95 -6.79 20.75
C ALA A 75 7.80 -6.26 19.32
N ARG A 76 6.73 -5.51 19.06
CA ARG A 76 6.49 -4.87 17.76
C ARG A 76 6.67 -3.38 17.88
N LEU A 77 7.34 -2.80 16.90
CA LEU A 77 7.50 -1.36 16.75
C LEU A 77 7.32 -0.98 15.27
N THR A 78 7.07 0.31 15.01
CA THR A 78 6.92 0.82 13.64
C THR A 78 7.99 1.85 13.38
N LEU A 79 8.95 1.51 12.52
CA LEU A 79 9.92 2.49 12.01
C LEU A 79 9.21 3.42 11.03
N ARG A 80 9.38 4.73 11.23
CA ARG A 80 8.86 5.76 10.31
C ARG A 80 9.99 6.49 9.62
N PHE A 81 9.97 6.54 8.29
CA PHE A 81 10.96 7.25 7.49
C PHE A 81 10.34 7.83 6.22
N SER A 82 10.85 8.97 5.77
CA SER A 82 10.24 9.73 4.68
C SER A 82 10.69 9.22 3.32
N ALA A 83 9.74 8.94 2.42
CA ALA A 83 10.03 8.54 1.05
C ALA A 83 9.72 9.69 0.08
N HIS A 84 10.76 10.25 -0.53
CA HIS A 84 10.63 11.48 -1.33
C HIS A 84 10.45 11.21 -2.83
N ARG A 85 10.86 10.05 -3.32
CA ARG A 85 10.79 9.69 -4.75
C ARG A 85 9.84 8.52 -4.92
N ARG A 86 9.00 8.58 -5.96
CA ARG A 86 8.15 7.44 -6.35
C ARG A 86 9.01 6.25 -6.81
N GLY A 87 8.37 5.09 -6.91
CA GLY A 87 8.97 3.87 -7.45
C GLY A 87 9.10 2.77 -6.41
N GLU A 88 9.77 1.70 -6.80
CA GLU A 88 10.09 0.59 -5.92
C GLU A 88 11.44 0.82 -5.24
N HIS A 89 11.45 0.72 -3.91
CA HIS A 89 12.61 0.97 -3.06
C HIS A 89 12.89 -0.24 -2.20
N LYS A 90 14.16 -0.43 -1.82
CA LYS A 90 14.56 -1.48 -0.87
C LYS A 90 14.63 -0.90 0.53
N ILE A 91 14.19 -1.68 1.53
CA ILE A 91 14.30 -1.30 2.95
C ILE A 91 15.78 -1.28 3.40
N GLY A 92 16.69 -1.89 2.65
CA GLY A 92 18.12 -1.80 2.92
C GLY A 92 18.52 -2.49 4.23
N THR A 93 19.35 -1.82 5.03
CA THR A 93 19.96 -2.39 6.24
C THR A 93 19.35 -1.81 7.51
N LEU A 94 19.00 -2.69 8.45
CA LEU A 94 18.52 -2.36 9.78
C LEU A 94 19.59 -2.71 10.82
N ASP A 95 19.93 -1.75 11.67
CA ASP A 95 20.88 -1.95 12.76
C ASP A 95 20.13 -1.96 14.10
N LEU A 96 20.24 -3.06 14.83
CA LEU A 96 19.92 -3.09 16.26
C LEU A 96 21.13 -2.59 17.02
N THR A 97 20.95 -1.62 17.91
CA THR A 97 22.01 -1.14 18.79
C THR A 97 21.55 -1.13 20.23
N SER A 98 22.50 -1.24 21.15
CA SER A 98 22.23 -1.06 22.58
C SER A 98 23.46 -0.50 23.27
N CYS A 99 23.25 0.47 24.15
CA CYS A 99 24.26 0.95 25.08
C CYS A 99 23.94 0.61 26.54
N TYR A 100 22.96 -0.27 26.77
CA TYR A 100 22.59 -0.71 28.12
C TYR A 100 23.75 -1.47 28.78
N PRO A 101 23.99 -1.34 30.10
CA PRO A 101 23.23 -0.52 31.06
C PRO A 101 23.67 0.93 31.18
N LEU A 102 24.98 1.21 31.10
CA LEU A 102 25.53 2.51 31.52
C LEU A 102 25.92 3.45 30.38
N GLY A 103 25.78 3.03 29.12
CA GLY A 103 26.06 3.90 27.98
C GLY A 103 27.52 3.96 27.52
N PHE A 104 28.45 3.30 28.22
CA PHE A 104 29.89 3.42 27.95
C PHE A 104 30.36 2.72 26.66
N VAL A 105 29.66 1.67 26.25
CA VAL A 105 29.95 0.90 25.03
C VAL A 105 28.65 0.80 24.24
N ARG A 106 28.76 0.68 22.92
CA ARG A 106 27.63 0.39 22.02
C ARG A 106 27.82 -0.97 21.40
N ALA A 107 26.91 -1.90 21.68
CA ALA A 107 26.76 -3.11 20.89
C ALA A 107 25.89 -2.81 19.65
N SER A 108 26.23 -3.42 18.52
CA SER A 108 25.44 -3.32 17.29
C SER A 108 25.34 -4.67 16.59
N LYS A 109 24.18 -4.96 16.02
CA LYS A 109 23.91 -6.14 15.20
C LYS A 109 23.17 -5.70 13.94
N ARG A 110 23.74 -6.05 12.79
CA ARG A 110 23.24 -5.67 11.47
C ARG A 110 22.32 -6.73 10.88
N PHE A 111 21.23 -6.29 10.26
CA PHE A 111 20.25 -7.10 9.56
C PHE A 111 20.03 -6.54 8.16
N VAL A 112 20.34 -7.33 7.14
CA VAL A 112 20.09 -6.96 5.75
C VAL A 112 18.69 -7.44 5.37
N SER A 113 17.80 -6.52 5.00
CA SER A 113 16.46 -6.85 4.53
C SER A 113 16.43 -6.91 3.00
N ASN A 114 15.85 -7.99 2.46
CA ASN A 114 15.59 -8.13 1.03
C ASN A 114 14.18 -7.63 0.64
N GLN A 115 13.44 -7.04 1.58
CA GLN A 115 12.10 -6.53 1.32
C GLN A 115 12.14 -5.20 0.56
N SER A 116 11.17 -5.03 -0.34
CA SER A 116 10.90 -3.79 -1.04
C SER A 116 9.58 -3.17 -0.60
N TYR A 117 9.44 -1.88 -0.88
CA TYR A 117 8.22 -1.12 -0.71
C TYR A 117 8.00 -0.23 -1.94
N VAL A 118 6.74 0.09 -2.21
CA VAL A 118 6.36 0.94 -3.35
C VAL A 118 5.93 2.30 -2.84
N VAL A 119 6.42 3.34 -3.50
CA VAL A 119 6.04 4.73 -3.26
C VAL A 119 5.31 5.23 -4.50
N TYR A 120 4.04 5.58 -4.32
CA TYR A 120 3.20 6.15 -5.37
C TYR A 120 3.65 7.59 -5.70
N PRO A 121 3.46 8.06 -6.95
CA PRO A 121 3.68 9.47 -7.27
C PRO A 121 2.82 10.36 -6.37
N ARG A 122 3.27 11.59 -6.07
CA ARG A 122 2.47 12.50 -5.26
C ARG A 122 1.25 12.96 -6.07
N PRO A 123 0.00 12.84 -5.56
CA PRO A 123 -1.15 13.37 -6.27
C PRO A 123 -1.11 14.90 -6.29
N ALA A 124 -1.06 15.49 -7.49
CA ALA A 124 -1.04 16.94 -7.67
C ALA A 124 -1.56 17.31 -9.07
N GLY A 125 -2.30 18.42 -9.17
CA GLY A 125 -2.84 18.90 -10.44
C GLY A 125 -4.31 19.31 -10.37
N ASN A 126 -5.01 19.24 -11.49
CA ASN A 126 -6.44 19.52 -11.60
C ASN A 126 -7.28 18.28 -11.22
N PRO A 127 -8.15 18.33 -10.19
CA PRO A 127 -8.97 17.19 -9.79
C PRO A 127 -10.11 16.86 -10.77
N GLN A 128 -10.43 17.74 -11.73
CA GLN A 128 -11.48 17.49 -12.70
C GLN A 128 -11.07 16.37 -13.65
N LEU A 129 -11.83 15.27 -13.64
CA LEU A 129 -11.63 14.16 -14.57
C LEU A 129 -11.85 14.60 -16.01
N PRO A 130 -11.10 14.04 -16.97
CA PRO A 130 -11.32 14.33 -18.37
C PRO A 130 -12.72 13.86 -18.80
N THR A 131 -13.43 14.73 -19.49
CA THR A 131 -14.77 14.46 -20.04
C THR A 131 -14.73 13.59 -21.31
N ASN A 132 -13.53 13.18 -21.74
CA ASN A 132 -13.32 12.35 -22.94
C ASN A 132 -13.85 10.93 -22.68
N GLY A 133 -15.17 10.79 -22.76
CA GLY A 133 -15.79 9.53 -23.08
C GLY A 133 -15.33 9.10 -24.48
N SER A 134 -14.92 7.84 -24.59
CA SER A 134 -14.89 7.08 -25.84
C SER A 134 -14.06 7.67 -27.00
N ARG A 135 -12.77 7.31 -27.05
CA ARG A 135 -12.09 7.08 -28.35
C ARG A 135 -11.97 5.60 -28.73
N PHE A 136 -12.34 4.68 -27.85
CA PHE A 136 -12.34 3.23 -28.12
C PHE A 136 -13.44 2.51 -27.31
N ALA A 137 -14.67 3.02 -27.33
CA ALA A 137 -15.83 2.30 -26.77
C ALA A 137 -16.38 1.23 -27.73
N ASP A 138 -15.72 0.95 -28.85
CA ASP A 138 -16.20 -0.04 -29.82
C ASP A 138 -15.73 -1.47 -29.51
N ASN A 139 -14.88 -1.66 -28.50
CA ASN A 139 -14.37 -2.98 -28.11
C ASN A 139 -14.62 -3.35 -26.65
N TRP A 140 -15.55 -2.67 -25.97
CA TRP A 140 -16.33 -3.37 -24.96
C TRP A 140 -17.28 -4.32 -25.69
N VAL A 141 -16.70 -5.42 -26.19
CA VAL A 141 -17.47 -6.63 -26.46
C VAL A 141 -18.15 -6.94 -25.14
N GLN A 142 -19.43 -6.62 -25.11
CA GLN A 142 -20.42 -7.23 -24.26
C GLN A 142 -20.16 -8.74 -24.24
N GLN A 143 -19.33 -9.22 -23.33
CA GLN A 143 -19.57 -10.53 -22.76
C GLN A 143 -20.77 -10.38 -21.84
N GLY A 144 -21.95 -10.42 -22.48
CA GLY A 144 -23.21 -10.69 -21.82
C GLY A 144 -24.21 -9.54 -21.73
N ILE A 145 -24.37 -8.70 -22.76
CA ILE A 145 -25.62 -7.97 -22.95
C ILE A 145 -25.93 -8.00 -24.44
N GLY A 146 -26.80 -8.90 -24.85
CA GLY A 146 -27.25 -8.98 -26.23
C GLY A 146 -27.96 -7.68 -26.63
N HIS A 147 -27.66 -7.20 -27.83
CA HIS A 147 -28.57 -6.33 -28.55
C HIS A 147 -29.88 -7.08 -28.78
N GLY A 148 -30.95 -6.58 -28.16
CA GLY A 148 -32.29 -7.11 -28.31
C GLY A 148 -33.22 -6.16 -27.58
N ASP A 149 -34.04 -5.49 -28.37
CA ASP A 149 -35.24 -4.78 -27.98
C ASP A 149 -36.06 -5.63 -26.99
N ASP A 150 -36.60 -4.98 -25.96
CA ASP A 150 -37.57 -5.50 -25.00
C ASP A 150 -37.21 -6.78 -24.18
N PHE A 151 -37.68 -6.76 -22.92
CA PHE A 151 -37.70 -7.89 -21.98
C PHE A 151 -36.39 -8.29 -21.27
N ALA A 152 -36.17 -7.71 -20.09
CA ALA A 152 -35.22 -8.22 -19.10
C ALA A 152 -35.74 -9.56 -18.50
N GLY A 153 -35.15 -10.66 -18.94
CA GLY A 153 -35.42 -12.01 -18.43
C GLY A 153 -34.97 -12.22 -16.97
N VAL A 154 -35.73 -13.04 -16.26
CA VAL A 154 -35.52 -13.47 -14.86
C VAL A 154 -34.36 -14.47 -14.78
N ARG A 155 -33.43 -14.27 -13.84
CA ARG A 155 -32.42 -15.28 -13.47
C ARG A 155 -32.61 -15.72 -12.03
N ALA A 156 -32.54 -17.04 -11.79
CA ALA A 156 -32.83 -17.65 -10.51
C ALA A 156 -31.74 -17.39 -9.45
N TYR A 157 -32.19 -17.24 -8.21
CA TYR A 157 -31.40 -17.01 -6.99
C TYR A 157 -30.45 -18.20 -6.69
N VAL A 158 -29.19 -17.89 -6.34
CA VAL A 158 -28.19 -18.87 -5.87
C VAL A 158 -28.01 -18.70 -4.35
N PRO A 159 -28.11 -19.77 -3.53
CA PRO A 159 -28.02 -19.66 -2.07
C PRO A 159 -26.58 -19.39 -1.61
N GLY A 160 -26.37 -18.36 -0.78
CA GLY A 160 -25.09 -18.13 -0.10
C GLY A 160 -24.79 -16.69 0.35
N GLU A 161 -25.55 -15.68 -0.09
CA GLU A 161 -25.27 -14.29 0.27
C GLU A 161 -26.12 -13.73 1.43
N SER A 162 -25.50 -12.77 2.13
CA SER A 162 -25.96 -12.12 3.37
C SER A 162 -27.38 -11.54 3.28
N GLN A 163 -28.24 -11.94 4.22
CA GLN A 163 -29.68 -11.66 4.32
C GLN A 163 -30.10 -10.20 4.58
N ARG A 164 -29.25 -9.19 4.33
CA ARG A 164 -29.55 -7.82 4.75
C ARG A 164 -30.33 -6.95 3.76
N ASN A 165 -30.61 -7.44 2.55
CA ASN A 165 -31.32 -6.69 1.50
C ASN A 165 -32.55 -7.44 0.95
N ILE A 166 -33.40 -7.99 1.82
CA ILE A 166 -34.65 -8.63 1.41
C ILE A 166 -35.80 -7.63 1.49
N ASP A 167 -36.40 -7.31 0.34
CA ASP A 167 -37.64 -6.54 0.24
C ASP A 167 -38.83 -7.46 0.58
N TRP A 168 -39.17 -7.51 1.87
CA TRP A 168 -40.21 -8.39 2.42
C TRP A 168 -41.62 -8.17 1.84
N LYS A 169 -41.87 -7.06 1.10
CA LYS A 169 -43.15 -6.85 0.40
C LYS A 169 -43.30 -7.69 -0.86
N ALA A 170 -42.22 -8.17 -1.47
CA ALA A 170 -42.27 -9.05 -2.63
C ALA A 170 -42.57 -10.52 -2.25
N VAL A 171 -42.14 -10.96 -1.06
CA VAL A 171 -42.30 -12.33 -0.56
C VAL A 171 -43.77 -12.69 -0.29
N ALA A 172 -44.60 -11.73 0.09
CA ALA A 172 -46.02 -11.96 0.43
C ALA A 172 -46.92 -12.28 -0.78
N ARG A 173 -46.42 -12.18 -2.03
CA ARG A 173 -47.21 -12.44 -3.26
C ARG A 173 -46.77 -13.71 -4.02
N GLY A 174 -45.95 -14.56 -3.40
CA GLY A 174 -45.55 -15.85 -3.99
C GLY A 174 -44.59 -15.73 -5.18
N GLN A 175 -43.87 -14.62 -5.31
CA GLN A 175 -42.86 -14.41 -6.36
C GLN A 175 -41.45 -14.66 -5.78
N PRO A 176 -40.51 -15.23 -6.56
CA PRO A 176 -39.14 -15.49 -6.09
C PRO A 176 -38.40 -14.20 -5.72
N LEU A 177 -37.49 -14.28 -4.74
CA LEU A 177 -36.71 -13.18 -4.18
C LEU A 177 -36.03 -12.33 -5.27
N MET A 178 -36.46 -11.08 -5.42
CA MET A 178 -35.89 -10.07 -6.33
C MET A 178 -35.06 -9.08 -5.50
N THR A 179 -33.73 -9.09 -5.66
CA THR A 179 -32.88 -8.04 -5.07
C THR A 179 -32.87 -6.83 -6.00
N LYS A 180 -33.37 -5.72 -5.48
CA LYS A 180 -33.47 -4.42 -6.15
C LYS A 180 -32.07 -3.80 -6.28
N GLN A 181 -31.37 -4.06 -7.37
CA GLN A 181 -30.18 -3.29 -7.72
C GLN A 181 -30.63 -1.93 -8.27
N PHE A 182 -30.33 -0.87 -7.53
CA PHE A 182 -30.52 0.50 -8.01
C PHE A 182 -29.66 0.69 -9.26
N ALA A 183 -30.29 0.97 -10.40
CA ALA A 183 -29.60 1.46 -11.58
C ALA A 183 -29.05 2.86 -11.25
N ALA A 184 -27.82 2.92 -10.77
CA ALA A 184 -27.06 4.16 -10.80
C ALA A 184 -26.81 4.50 -12.27
N GLU A 185 -27.15 5.72 -12.67
CA GLU A 185 -26.74 6.29 -13.96
C GLU A 185 -25.23 6.05 -14.14
N THR A 186 -24.88 5.06 -14.95
CA THR A 186 -23.49 4.65 -15.10
C THR A 186 -22.83 5.66 -16.00
N LYS A 187 -22.16 6.65 -15.40
CA LYS A 187 -21.19 7.47 -16.14
C LYS A 187 -20.22 6.50 -16.81
N GLY A 188 -20.07 6.66 -18.13
CA GLY A 188 -19.20 5.80 -18.94
C GLY A 188 -17.78 5.76 -18.39
N ALA A 189 -17.06 4.68 -18.71
CA ALA A 189 -15.67 4.54 -18.29
C ALA A 189 -14.79 5.67 -18.88
N VAL A 190 -13.86 6.17 -18.08
CA VAL A 190 -12.92 7.23 -18.48
C VAL A 190 -11.54 6.63 -18.69
N TYR A 191 -10.84 7.04 -19.75
CA TYR A 191 -9.44 6.70 -19.93
C TYR A 191 -8.56 7.85 -19.45
N LEU A 192 -7.63 7.54 -18.55
CA LEU A 192 -6.62 8.46 -18.05
C LEU A 192 -5.37 8.30 -18.92
N ASP A 193 -5.16 9.23 -19.85
CA ASP A 193 -4.15 9.09 -20.91
C ASP A 193 -2.95 10.01 -20.69
N PHE A 194 -1.76 9.41 -20.63
CA PHE A 194 -0.49 10.11 -20.50
C PHE A 194 -0.18 11.02 -21.70
N PHE A 195 -0.61 10.66 -22.91
CA PHE A 195 -0.34 11.40 -24.14
C PHE A 195 -1.27 12.60 -24.33
N GLU A 196 -2.46 12.58 -23.73
CA GLU A 196 -3.40 13.72 -23.79
C GLU A 196 -3.00 14.87 -22.86
N LEU A 197 -2.11 14.62 -21.89
CA LEU A 197 -1.63 15.63 -20.95
C LEU A 197 -0.64 16.61 -21.61
N ARG A 198 -1.04 17.88 -21.66
CA ARG A 198 -0.21 19.01 -22.16
C ARG A 198 0.74 19.56 -21.09
N LEU A 199 1.39 18.68 -20.33
CA LEU A 199 2.40 19.04 -19.32
C LEU A 199 3.79 18.73 -19.86
N ALA A 200 4.77 19.59 -19.59
CA ALA A 200 6.13 19.39 -20.11
C ALA A 200 6.90 18.32 -19.32
N ASP A 201 6.71 18.26 -18.01
CA ASP A 201 7.41 17.32 -17.13
C ASP A 201 6.65 15.99 -17.00
N VAL A 202 7.38 14.88 -17.12
CA VAL A 202 6.88 13.53 -16.89
C VAL A 202 6.37 13.37 -15.46
N GLU A 203 7.04 13.96 -14.47
CA GLU A 203 6.63 13.86 -13.06
C GLU A 203 5.30 14.55 -12.81
N GLU A 204 5.07 15.72 -13.42
CA GLU A 204 3.80 16.42 -13.34
C GLU A 204 2.67 15.61 -13.99
N ARG A 205 2.93 14.96 -15.13
CA ARG A 205 1.96 14.06 -15.77
C ARG A 205 1.58 12.90 -14.86
N LEU A 206 2.55 12.23 -14.25
CA LEU A 206 2.29 11.12 -13.34
C LEU A 206 1.56 11.57 -12.07
N SER A 207 1.87 12.76 -11.56
CA SER A 207 1.18 13.36 -10.41
C SER A 207 -0.29 13.66 -10.74
N GLN A 208 -0.55 14.16 -11.94
CA GLN A 208 -1.89 14.44 -12.45
C GLN A 208 -2.71 13.16 -12.68
N LEU A 209 -2.12 12.13 -13.29
CA LEU A 209 -2.76 10.83 -13.47
C LEU A 209 -3.07 10.15 -12.12
N THR A 210 -2.14 10.24 -11.16
CA THR A 210 -2.36 9.74 -9.79
C THR A 210 -3.57 10.41 -9.15
N LEU A 211 -3.67 11.74 -9.26
CA LEU A 211 -4.81 12.49 -8.74
C LEU A 211 -6.12 12.03 -9.39
N TRP A 212 -6.14 11.85 -10.71
CA TRP A 212 -7.33 11.37 -11.41
C TRP A 212 -7.72 9.94 -11.05
N VAL A 213 -6.77 9.02 -10.82
CA VAL A 213 -7.07 7.68 -10.30
C VAL A 213 -7.78 7.76 -8.95
N ILE A 214 -7.29 8.61 -8.05
CA ILE A 214 -7.91 8.83 -6.73
C ILE A 214 -9.32 9.41 -6.88
N GLU A 215 -9.50 10.42 -7.72
CA GLU A 215 -10.81 11.04 -7.93
C GLU A 215 -11.81 10.10 -8.59
N ALA A 216 -11.39 9.32 -9.59
CA ALA A 216 -12.23 8.34 -10.26
C ALA A 216 -12.69 7.22 -9.31
N GLU A 217 -11.78 6.71 -8.48
CA GLU A 217 -12.11 5.73 -7.42
C GLU A 217 -13.07 6.34 -6.38
N ARG A 218 -12.82 7.59 -5.95
CA ARG A 218 -13.64 8.31 -4.97
C ARG A 218 -15.09 8.49 -5.44
N ILE A 219 -15.29 8.83 -6.72
CA ILE A 219 -16.63 8.99 -7.30
C ILE A 219 -17.21 7.68 -7.84
N ARG A 220 -16.50 6.55 -7.70
CA ARG A 220 -16.89 5.22 -8.17
C ARG A 220 -17.21 5.20 -9.67
N GLN A 221 -16.43 5.93 -10.47
CA GLN A 221 -16.52 5.87 -11.94
C GLN A 221 -15.45 4.92 -12.48
N PRO A 222 -15.78 3.94 -13.35
CA PRO A 222 -14.77 3.06 -13.93
C PRO A 222 -13.70 3.83 -14.71
N TYR A 223 -12.42 3.49 -14.53
CA TYR A 223 -11.32 4.19 -15.19
C TYR A 223 -10.26 3.22 -15.73
N GLY A 224 -9.75 3.50 -16.92
CA GLY A 224 -8.56 2.87 -17.50
C GLY A 224 -7.36 3.79 -17.43
N LEU A 225 -6.16 3.24 -17.58
CA LEU A 225 -4.90 3.99 -17.56
C LEU A 225 -4.10 3.69 -18.82
N ARG A 226 -3.63 4.72 -19.53
CA ARG A 226 -2.73 4.60 -20.67
C ARG A 226 -1.43 5.30 -20.37
N LEU A 227 -0.36 4.51 -20.36
CA LEU A 227 1.02 4.94 -20.27
C LEU A 227 1.76 4.49 -21.54
N PRO A 228 2.86 5.14 -21.91
CA PRO A 228 3.78 4.62 -22.92
C PRO A 228 4.15 3.16 -22.62
N GLY A 229 3.85 2.26 -23.56
CA GLY A 229 4.10 0.82 -23.43
C GLY A 229 3.18 0.03 -22.50
N THR A 230 2.21 0.65 -21.82
CA THR A 230 1.27 -0.04 -20.91
C THR A 230 -0.14 0.53 -21.02
N GLU A 231 -1.11 -0.31 -21.39
CA GLU A 231 -2.53 0.02 -21.34
C GLU A 231 -3.26 -0.88 -20.32
N ILE A 232 -4.01 -0.25 -19.43
CA ILE A 232 -4.82 -0.90 -18.40
C ILE A 232 -6.28 -0.64 -18.72
N SER A 233 -7.03 -1.72 -18.96
CA SER A 233 -8.46 -1.66 -19.24
C SER A 233 -9.25 -1.06 -18.07
N PRO A 234 -10.39 -0.41 -18.33
CA PRO A 234 -11.19 0.17 -17.27
C PRO A 234 -11.66 -0.84 -16.23
N GLY A 235 -11.46 -0.49 -14.97
CA GLY A 235 -11.84 -1.29 -13.83
C GLY A 235 -12.24 -0.40 -12.66
N LEU A 236 -12.58 -1.04 -11.53
CA LEU A 236 -12.97 -0.36 -10.31
C LEU A 236 -12.60 -1.22 -9.09
N GLY A 237 -12.30 -0.58 -7.97
CA GLY A 237 -12.08 -1.24 -6.69
C GLY A 237 -10.62 -1.27 -6.29
N GLN A 238 -10.36 -1.70 -5.05
CA GLN A 238 -9.05 -1.59 -4.40
C GLN A 238 -7.91 -2.27 -5.17
N MET A 239 -8.16 -3.44 -5.77
CA MET A 239 -7.15 -4.13 -6.57
C MET A 239 -6.77 -3.32 -7.81
N HIS A 240 -7.76 -2.77 -8.51
CA HIS A 240 -7.56 -1.95 -9.70
C HIS A 240 -6.86 -0.62 -9.36
N PHE A 241 -7.28 0.02 -8.27
CA PHE A 241 -6.66 1.22 -7.74
C PHE A 241 -5.16 1.03 -7.49
N HIS A 242 -4.79 -0.01 -6.74
CA HIS A 242 -3.38 -0.31 -6.47
C HIS A 242 -2.61 -0.75 -7.72
N TYR A 243 -3.26 -1.43 -8.67
CA TYR A 243 -2.65 -1.81 -9.94
C TYR A 243 -2.26 -0.59 -10.78
N CYS A 244 -3.19 0.37 -10.96
CA CYS A 244 -2.94 1.62 -11.66
C CYS A 244 -1.85 2.46 -10.99
N LEU A 245 -1.91 2.64 -9.66
CA LEU A 245 -0.91 3.41 -8.93
C LEU A 245 0.48 2.77 -8.98
N ARG A 246 0.55 1.43 -8.95
CA ARG A 246 1.83 0.72 -9.11
C ARG A 246 2.41 0.93 -10.50
N ALA A 247 1.60 0.87 -11.57
CA ALA A 247 2.05 1.15 -12.92
C ALA A 247 2.65 2.57 -13.05
N LEU A 248 1.96 3.57 -12.48
CA LEU A 248 2.45 4.97 -12.43
C LEU A 248 3.78 5.11 -11.66
N SER A 249 3.97 4.29 -10.62
CA SER A 249 5.19 4.31 -9.80
C SER A 249 6.39 3.74 -10.52
N LEU A 250 6.17 2.68 -11.30
CA LEU A 250 7.23 1.94 -11.99
C LEU A 250 7.60 2.55 -13.35
N PHE A 251 6.81 3.51 -13.85
CA PHE A 251 7.04 4.19 -15.12
C PHE A 251 8.40 4.90 -15.16
N ARG A 252 9.21 4.61 -16.19
CA ARG A 252 10.52 5.24 -16.40
C ARG A 252 10.46 6.21 -17.60
N PRO A 253 11.09 7.39 -17.52
CA PRO A 253 11.08 8.35 -18.63
C PRO A 253 11.73 7.85 -19.93
N ALA A 254 12.57 6.82 -19.86
CA ALA A 254 13.19 6.20 -21.04
C ALA A 254 12.19 5.42 -21.92
N ASP A 255 10.95 5.25 -21.44
CA ASP A 255 9.88 4.55 -22.16
C ASP A 255 9.06 5.50 -23.07
N VAL A 256 9.44 6.80 -23.17
CA VAL A 256 8.84 7.84 -24.02
C VAL A 256 9.77 8.15 -25.21
#